data_AF-A0A4S3M6L8-F1
#
_entry.id   AF-A0A4S3M6L8-F1
#
_cell.length_a   1.000
_cell.length_b   1.000
_cell.length_c   1.000
_cell.angle_alpha   90.00
_cell.angle_beta   90.00
_cell.angle_gamma   90.00
#
_symmetry.space_group_name_H-M   'P 1'
#
loop_
_entity.id
_entity.type
_entity.pdbx_description
1 polymer ?
#
loop_
_entity_poly.entity_id
_entity_poly.type
_entity_poly.pdbx_seq_one_letter_code
_entity_poly.pdbx_strand_id
1 'polypeptide(L)' 'TPQAVARMEKELARLQEGITQIQDTYGQDHLQLTVLRGYVAKLLGNARVLRYLMQTRPEFLSEFQTIAEMDTVVPAEAD' A
#
# COMPACT_ATOMS: atom_id res chain seq x y z
N THR A 1 4.83 -42.21 -8.82
CA THR A 1 6.14 -42.58 -9.42
C THR A 1 7.16 -41.48 -9.09
N PRO A 2 8.46 -41.76 -9.07
CA PRO A 2 9.49 -40.75 -8.79
C PRO A 2 9.38 -39.50 -9.69
N GLN A 3 8.97 -39.71 -10.94
CA GLN A 3 8.71 -38.65 -11.91
C GLN A 3 7.54 -37.72 -11.52
N ALA A 4 6.50 -38.26 -10.88
CA ALA A 4 5.37 -37.45 -10.41
C ALA A 4 5.78 -36.57 -9.23
N VAL A 5 6.63 -37.08 -8.32
CA VAL A 5 7.17 -36.32 -7.19
C VAL A 5 8.08 -35.19 -7.68
N ALA A 6 9.00 -35.47 -8.61
CA ALA A 6 9.87 -34.45 -9.19
C ALA A 6 9.10 -33.33 -9.93
N ARG A 7 7.99 -33.67 -10.59
CA ARG A 7 7.10 -32.68 -11.21
C ARG A 7 6.41 -31.81 -10.16
N MET A 8 5.92 -32.42 -9.09
CA MET A 8 5.26 -31.72 -7.99
C MET A 8 6.23 -30.77 -7.27
N GLU A 9 7.47 -31.20 -7.02
CA GLU A 9 8.51 -30.36 -6.41
C GLU A 9 8.84 -29.13 -7.28
N LYS A 10 8.92 -29.31 -8.60
CA LYS A 10 9.14 -28.20 -9.53
C LYS A 10 7.97 -27.21 -9.56
N GLU A 11 6.74 -27.72 -9.54
CA GLU A 11 5.54 -26.88 -9.50
C GLU A 11 5.46 -26.11 -8.16
N LEU A 12 5.81 -26.75 -7.04
CA LEU A 12 5.88 -26.10 -5.73
C LEU A 12 6.94 -25.01 -5.68
N ALA A 13 8.15 -25.27 -6.20
CA ALA A 13 9.22 -24.28 -6.25
C ALA A 13 8.82 -23.04 -7.07
N ARG A 14 8.13 -23.24 -8.19
CA ARG A 14 7.60 -22.14 -9.02
C ARG A 14 6.53 -21.33 -8.29
N LEU A 15 5.65 -21.99 -7.54
CA LEU A 15 4.62 -21.31 -6.73
C LEU A 15 5.26 -20.49 -5.62
N GLN A 16 6.25 -21.04 -4.92
CA GLN A 16 6.97 -20.33 -3.86
C GLN A 16 7.69 -19.10 -4.41
N GLU A 17 8.35 -19.20 -5.56
CA GLU A 17 9.00 -18.05 -6.21
C GLU A 17 8.00 -16.93 -6.53
N GLY A 18 6.81 -17.27 -7.04
CA GLY A 18 5.75 -16.31 -7.31
C GLY A 18 5.23 -15.63 -6.04
N ILE A 19 5.05 -16.38 -4.95
CA ILE A 19 4.63 -15.83 -3.65
C ILE A 19 5.68 -14.86 -3.12
N THR A 20 6.97 -15.21 -3.18
CA THR A 20 8.05 -14.32 -2.73
C THR A 20 8.10 -13.03 -3.53
N GLN A 21 7.96 -13.09 -4.86
CA GLN A 21 7.91 -11.89 -5.71
C GLN A 21 6.74 -10.96 -5.36
N ILE A 22 5.56 -11.52 -5.07
CA ILE A 22 4.40 -10.76 -4.61
C ILE A 22 4.71 -10.12 -3.25
N GLN A 23 5.25 -10.88 -2.29
CA GLN A 23 5.59 -10.38 -0.95
C GLN A 23 6.63 -9.26 -0.95
N ASP A 24 7.68 -9.37 -1.76
CA ASP A 24 8.75 -8.38 -1.85
C ASP A 24 8.24 -7.02 -2.33
N THR A 25 7.38 -7.02 -3.35
CA THR A 25 6.79 -5.78 -3.89
C THR A 25 5.73 -5.23 -2.93
N TYR A 26 4.91 -6.11 -2.36
CA TYR A 26 3.84 -5.75 -1.43
C TYR A 26 4.36 -5.06 -0.17
N GLY A 27 5.46 -5.56 0.42
CA GLY A 27 6.05 -4.95 1.62
C GLY A 27 6.61 -3.54 1.37
N GLN A 28 7.29 -3.35 0.24
CA GLN A 28 7.89 -2.05 -0.11
C GLN A 28 6.83 -1.00 -0.43
N ASP A 29 5.85 -1.33 -1.27
CA ASP A 29 4.79 -0.39 -1.65
C ASP A 29 3.91 -0.05 -0.44
N HIS A 30 3.60 -1.04 0.40
CA HIS A 30 2.83 -0.81 1.62
C HIS A 30 3.54 0.14 2.59
N LEU A 31 4.84 -0.02 2.80
CA LEU A 31 5.61 0.87 3.67
C LEU A 31 5.64 2.29 3.09
N GLN A 32 5.90 2.44 1.80
CA GLN A 32 5.93 3.75 1.15
C GLN A 32 4.58 4.47 1.26
N LEU A 33 3.48 3.77 1.00
CA LEU A 33 2.14 4.34 1.08
C LEU A 33 1.74 4.66 2.53
N THR A 34 2.14 3.84 3.50
CA THR A 34 1.93 4.13 4.93
C THR A 34 2.67 5.40 5.36
N VAL A 35 3.92 5.57 4.91
CA VAL A 35 4.72 6.79 5.18
C VAL A 35 4.08 8.01 4.52
N LEU A 36 3.67 7.91 3.26
CA LEU A 36 2.99 8.98 2.54
C LEU A 36 1.70 9.41 3.23
N ARG A 37 0.86 8.45 3.64
CA ARG A 37 -0.34 8.74 4.43
C ARG A 37 -0.01 9.50 5.71
N GLY A 38 0.96 9.02 6.48
CA GLY A 38 1.39 9.69 7.72
C GLY A 38 1.90 11.11 7.47
N TYR A 39 2.59 11.33 6.35
CA TYR A 39 3.03 12.66 5.94
C TYR A 39 1.85 13.58 5.60
N VAL A 40 0.85 13.10 4.85
CA VAL A 40 -0.37 13.86 4.54
C VAL A 40 -1.12 14.24 5.82
N ALA A 41 -1.26 13.31 6.78
CA ALA A 41 -1.86 13.61 8.08
C ALA A 41 -1.09 14.71 8.83
N LYS A 42 0.25 14.62 8.85
CA LYS A 42 1.11 15.67 9.45
C LYS A 42 0.98 17.01 8.74
N LEU A 43 0.83 17.00 7.41
CA LEU A 43 0.65 18.20 6.60
C LEU A 43 -0.67 18.91 6.96
N LEU A 44 -1.76 18.16 7.10
CA LEU A 44 -3.07 18.68 7.51
C LEU A 44 -3.09 19.19 8.96
N GLY A 45 -2.24 18.65 9.84
CA GLY A 45 -2.02 19.17 11.19
C GLY A 45 -1.38 20.56 11.23
N ASN A 46 -0.81 21.06 10.12
CA ASN A 46 -0.28 22.41 10.04
C ASN A 46 -1.37 23.43 9.66
N ALA A 47 -1.79 24.24 10.63
CA ALA A 47 -2.84 25.23 10.45
C ALA A 47 -2.60 26.23 9.28
N ARG A 48 -1.34 26.53 8.94
CA ARG A 48 -1.03 27.43 7.81
C ARG A 48 -1.31 26.75 6.48
N VAL A 49 -0.96 25.46 6.36
CA VAL A 49 -1.21 24.67 5.15
C VAL A 49 -2.70 24.41 5.01
N LEU A 50 -3.37 24.04 6.10
CA LEU A 50 -4.82 23.82 6.12
C LEU A 50 -5.57 25.07 5.63
N ARG A 51 -5.23 26.24 6.18
CA ARG A 51 -5.83 27.52 5.76
C ARG A 51 -5.56 27.82 4.28
N TYR A 52 -4.35 27.57 3.81
CA TYR A 52 -4.01 27.78 2.39
C TYR A 52 -4.85 26.88 1.47
N LEU A 53 -4.98 25.60 1.79
CA LEU A 53 -5.79 24.66 1.01
C LEU A 53 -7.27 25.07 1.01
N MET A 54 -7.83 25.44 2.16
CA MET A 54 -9.21 25.94 2.24
C MET A 54 -9.47 27.15 1.35
N GLN A 55 -8.48 28.05 1.20
CA GLN A 55 -8.64 29.29 0.44
C GLN A 55 -8.38 29.14 -1.05
N THR A 56 -7.49 28.22 -1.45
CA THR A 56 -6.98 28.15 -2.82
C THR A 56 -7.36 26.88 -3.56
N ARG A 57 -7.50 25.76 -2.84
CA ARG A 57 -7.66 24.39 -3.39
C ARG A 57 -8.48 23.50 -2.44
N PRO A 58 -9.75 23.86 -2.16
CA PRO A 58 -10.59 23.07 -1.26
C PRO A 58 -10.83 21.64 -1.76
N GLU A 59 -10.72 21.40 -3.08
CA GLU A 59 -10.80 20.07 -3.68
C GLU A 59 -9.68 19.13 -3.21
N PHE A 60 -8.46 19.64 -3.00
CA PHE A 60 -7.36 18.82 -2.47
C PHE A 60 -7.46 18.63 -0.97
N LEU A 61 -8.12 19.54 -0.26
CA LEU A 61 -8.35 19.39 1.17
C LEU A 61 -9.21 18.15 1.46
N SER A 62 -10.31 17.97 0.73
CA SER A 62 -11.18 16.80 0.91
C SER A 62 -10.44 15.50 0.59
N GLU A 63 -9.69 15.44 -0.50
CA GLU A 63 -8.92 14.24 -0.86
C GLU A 63 -7.83 13.92 0.17
N PHE A 64 -7.12 14.93 0.68
CA PHE A 64 -6.11 14.73 1.70
C PHE A 64 -6.69 14.27 3.03
N GLN A 65 -7.89 14.74 3.39
CA GLN A 65 -8.61 14.26 4.58
C GLN A 65 -8.97 12.78 4.41
N THR A 66 -9.54 12.41 3.26
CA THR A 66 -9.85 11.00 2.93
C THR A 66 -8.60 10.13 3.09
N ILE A 67 -7.46 10.53 2.50
CA ILE A 67 -6.19 9.79 2.61
C ILE A 67 -5.72 9.68 4.06
N ALA A 68 -5.77 10.77 4.83
CA ALA A 68 -5.34 10.78 6.22
C ALA A 68 -6.21 9.87 7.11
N GLU A 69 -7.50 9.73 6.81
CA GLU A 69 -8.46 8.93 7.58
C GLU A 69 -8.47 7.44 7.20
N MET A 70 -7.81 7.02 6.12
CA MET A 70 -7.76 5.60 5.72
C MET A 70 -7.15 4.70 6.80
N ASP A 71 -7.92 3.78 7.38
CA ASP A 71 -7.42 2.87 8.43
C ASP A 71 -6.35 1.89 7.92
N THR A 72 -6.40 1.53 6.64
CA THR A 72 -5.45 0.62 6.00
C THR A 72 -5.14 1.10 4.60
N VAL A 73 -3.89 0.90 4.17
CA VAL A 73 -3.48 1.11 2.77
C VAL A 73 -3.46 -0.23 2.00
N VAL A 74 -4.09 -1.27 2.56
CA VAL A 74 -4.15 -2.61 1.96
C VAL A 74 -5.28 -2.65 0.93
N PRO A 75 -5.05 -3.15 -0.30
CA PRO A 75 -6.12 -3.46 -1.23
C PRO A 75 -6.94 -4.63 -0.69
N ALA A 76 -8.27 -4.53 -0.77
CA ALA A 76 -9.21 -5.55 -0.28
C ALA A 76 -9.16 -6.92 -1.01
N GLU A 77 -8.17 -7.15 -1.89
CA GLU A 77 -8.03 -8.36 -2.70
C GLU A 77 -6.92 -9.31 -2.22
N ALA A 78 -6.33 -9.04 -1.04
CA ALA A 78 -5.38 -9.94 -0.39
C ALA A 78 -6.07 -10.78 0.70
N ASP A 79 -7.07 -11.58 0.31
CA ASP A 79 -7.65 -12.69 1.08
C ASP A 79 -7.62 -13.99 0.24
#